data_AF-A0A2K1E6V7-F1
#
_entry.id   AF-A0A2K1E6V7-F1
#
_cell.length_a   1.000
_cell.length_b   1.000
_cell.length_c   1.000
_cell.angle_alpha   90.00
_cell.angle_beta   90.00
_cell.angle_gamma   90.00
#
_symmetry.space_group_name_H-M   'P 1'
#
loop_
_entity.id
_entity.type
_entity.pdbx_description
1 polymer ?
#
loop_
_entity_poly.entity_id
_entity_poly.type
_entity_poly.pdbx_seq_one_letter_code
_entity_poly.pdbx_strand_id
1 'polypeptide(L)'
;MKSPFEDLQIDAALVCEFFGLFARFEYAMKATKYCGTDRHGNAIPDWRKLKAEMGEPIAELQEHRIVDAIAYLLDEPPQVQKYVNSRPEFMELDLDGENSGAKAIEAAKRVRNNLFHGGKHTPHSPPERDTRLIEASLAVIEACLSVDEQLKTEFEHQVI
;
A
#
# COMPACT_ATOMS: atom_id res chain seq x y z
N MET A 1 15.88 -22.75 -11.50
CA MET A 1 15.02 -22.09 -10.50
C MET A 1 14.00 -21.30 -11.28
N LYS A 2 12.70 -21.43 -10.96
CA LYS A 2 11.64 -20.65 -11.62
C LYS A 2 11.80 -19.18 -11.21
N SER A 3 11.56 -18.24 -12.13
CA SER A 3 11.60 -16.81 -11.76
C SER A 3 10.46 -16.52 -10.77
N PRO A 4 10.66 -15.71 -9.73
CA PRO A 4 9.57 -15.30 -8.83
C PRO A 4 8.50 -14.46 -9.54
N PHE A 5 8.78 -13.97 -10.76
CA PHE A 5 7.87 -13.18 -11.59
C PHE A 5 7.15 -13.99 -12.67
N GLU A 6 7.50 -15.26 -12.86
CA GLU A 6 7.05 -16.04 -14.02
C GLU A 6 5.53 -16.27 -14.07
N ASP A 7 4.87 -16.28 -12.91
CA ASP A 7 3.41 -16.44 -12.79
C ASP A 7 2.69 -15.12 -12.49
N LEU A 8 3.42 -14.01 -12.37
CA LEU A 8 2.83 -12.69 -12.17
C LEU A 8 2.37 -12.15 -13.53
N GLN A 9 1.08 -11.88 -13.67
CA GLN A 9 0.53 -11.15 -14.82
C GLN A 9 0.77 -9.63 -14.68
N ILE A 10 1.97 -9.25 -14.23
CA ILE A 10 2.38 -7.88 -13.92
C ILE A 10 3.81 -7.71 -14.41
N ASP A 11 4.12 -6.54 -14.97
CA ASP A 11 5.48 -6.20 -15.36
C ASP A 11 6.45 -6.25 -14.16
N ALA A 12 7.57 -6.94 -14.33
CA ALA A 12 8.54 -7.15 -13.25
C ALA A 12 9.20 -5.83 -12.80
N ALA A 13 9.42 -4.88 -13.71
CA ALA A 13 10.00 -3.59 -13.35
C ALA A 13 9.02 -2.77 -12.49
N LEU A 14 7.73 -2.78 -12.82
CA LEU A 14 6.69 -2.16 -11.99
C LEU A 14 6.63 -2.78 -10.58
N VAL A 15 6.74 -4.11 -10.47
CA VAL A 15 6.79 -4.78 -9.16
C VAL A 15 8.03 -4.36 -8.36
N CYS A 16 9.19 -4.26 -9.02
CA CYS A 16 10.43 -3.80 -8.38
C CYS A 16 10.35 -2.34 -7.92
N GLU A 17 9.80 -1.44 -8.74
CA GLU A 17 9.57 -0.04 -8.39
C GLU A 17 8.67 0.08 -7.18
N PHE A 18 7.52 -0.61 -7.22
CA PHE A 18 6.57 -0.65 -6.12
C PHE A 18 7.20 -1.17 -4.83
N PHE A 19 8.02 -2.22 -4.91
CA PHE A 19 8.75 -2.73 -3.77
C PHE A 19 9.73 -1.71 -3.18
N GLY A 20 10.58 -1.12 -4.03
CA GLY A 20 11.58 -0.15 -3.61
C GLY A 20 10.95 1.08 -2.96
N LEU A 21 9.86 1.57 -3.54
CA LEU A 21 9.12 2.70 -3.02
C LEU A 21 8.50 2.39 -1.64
N PHE A 22 7.79 1.27 -1.48
CA PHE A 22 7.22 0.91 -0.18
C PHE A 22 8.27 0.63 0.89
N ALA A 23 9.40 0.00 0.53
CA ALA A 23 10.49 -0.24 1.46
C ALA A 23 11.07 1.08 2.01
N ARG A 24 11.34 2.06 1.13
CA ARG A 24 11.81 3.39 1.52
C ARG A 24 10.76 4.16 2.32
N PHE A 25 9.50 4.07 1.93
CA PHE A 25 8.39 4.72 2.62
C PHE A 25 8.19 4.18 4.03
N GLU A 26 8.16 2.85 4.21
CA GLU A 26 8.05 2.24 5.54
C GLU A 26 9.24 2.57 6.44
N TYR A 27 10.44 2.73 5.88
CA TYR A 27 11.58 3.25 6.64
C TYR A 27 11.36 4.71 7.06
N ALA A 28 10.96 5.58 6.13
CA ALA A 28 10.71 6.99 6.41
C ALA A 28 9.62 7.17 7.49
N MET A 29 8.59 6.32 7.48
CA MET A 29 7.61 6.27 8.57
C MET A 29 8.26 5.98 9.92
N LYS A 30 9.18 5.00 9.99
CA LYS A 30 9.91 4.66 11.23
C LYS A 30 10.87 5.75 11.71
N ALA A 31 11.34 6.61 10.80
CA ALA A 31 12.21 7.73 11.12
C ALA A 31 11.46 9.01 11.56
N THR A 32 10.13 9.01 11.42
CA THR A 32 9.27 10.19 11.68
C THR A 32 8.29 9.92 12.80
N LYS A 33 7.32 10.83 12.98
CA LYS A 33 6.19 10.66 13.90
C LYS A 33 5.34 9.42 13.61
N TYR A 34 5.45 8.80 12.43
CA TYR A 34 4.71 7.59 12.05
C TYR A 34 5.39 6.30 12.49
N CYS A 35 6.35 6.37 13.41
CA CYS A 35 6.96 5.21 14.02
C CYS A 35 6.09 4.66 15.15
N GLY A 36 5.92 3.34 15.17
CA GLY A 36 5.36 2.59 16.28
C GLY A 36 6.34 1.52 16.77
N THR A 37 5.96 0.80 17.82
CA THR A 37 6.73 -0.33 18.35
C THR A 37 5.87 -1.58 18.39
N ASP A 38 6.43 -2.72 17.98
CA ASP A 38 5.79 -4.01 18.23
C ASP A 38 5.91 -4.43 19.71
N ARG A 39 5.34 -5.60 20.06
CA ARG A 39 5.39 -6.15 21.42
C ARG A 39 6.81 -6.45 21.95
N HIS A 40 7.82 -6.43 21.08
CA HIS A 40 9.22 -6.68 21.39
C HIS A 40 10.06 -5.38 21.39
N GLY A 41 9.44 -4.22 21.13
CA GLY A 41 10.11 -2.93 21.06
C GLY A 41 10.77 -2.65 19.70
N ASN A 42 10.52 -3.46 18.66
CA ASN A 42 11.06 -3.20 17.33
C ASN A 42 10.30 -2.06 16.66
N ALA A 43 11.01 -1.18 15.96
CA ALA A 43 10.42 -0.10 15.18
C ALA A 43 9.60 -0.64 13.99
N ILE A 44 8.32 -0.27 13.94
CA ILE A 44 7.37 -0.64 12.88
C ILE A 44 6.72 0.61 12.29
N PRO A 45 6.31 0.59 11.00
CA PRO A 45 5.54 1.69 10.44
C PRO A 45 4.13 1.68 11.06
N ASP A 46 3.74 2.79 11.69
CA ASP A 46 2.39 2.96 12.25
C ASP A 46 1.42 3.45 11.18
N TRP A 47 0.90 2.50 10.41
CA TRP A 47 -0.13 2.74 9.41
C TRP A 47 -1.42 3.30 10.00
N ARG A 48 -1.75 3.00 11.27
CA ARG A 48 -2.97 3.55 11.89
C ARG A 48 -2.82 5.05 12.10
N LYS A 49 -1.66 5.47 12.62
CA LYS A 49 -1.34 6.89 12.81
C LYS A 49 -1.25 7.64 11.47
N LEU A 50 -0.60 7.05 10.47
CA LEU A 50 -0.54 7.62 9.12
C LEU A 50 -1.96 7.87 8.56
N LYS A 51 -2.85 6.87 8.62
CA LYS A 51 -4.24 7.01 8.15
C LYS A 51 -5.00 8.12 8.87
N ALA A 52 -4.87 8.18 10.19
CA ALA A 52 -5.58 9.17 11.00
C ALA A 52 -5.14 10.61 10.70
N GLU A 53 -3.85 10.83 10.44
CA GLU A 53 -3.32 12.18 10.19
C GLU A 53 -3.38 12.58 8.71
N MET A 54 -3.16 11.64 7.78
CA MET A 54 -3.03 11.92 6.34
C MET A 54 -4.31 11.66 5.54
N GLY A 55 -5.30 10.98 6.14
CA GLY A 55 -6.52 10.61 5.43
C GLY A 55 -7.26 11.81 4.86
N GLU A 56 -7.56 12.81 5.70
CA GLU A 56 -8.29 14.02 5.25
C GLU A 56 -7.45 14.86 4.27
N PRO A 57 -6.18 15.20 4.57
CA PRO A 57 -5.35 15.95 3.62
C PRO A 57 -5.26 15.31 2.23
N ILE A 58 -5.16 13.98 2.15
CA ILE A 58 -5.12 13.26 0.86
C ILE A 58 -6.49 13.29 0.17
N ALA A 59 -7.58 13.15 0.92
CA ALA A 59 -8.94 13.21 0.36
C ALA A 59 -9.28 14.58 -0.24
N GLU A 60 -8.66 15.65 0.25
CA GLU A 60 -8.87 17.02 -0.23
C GLU A 60 -8.06 17.37 -1.49
N LEU A 61 -7.06 16.56 -1.86
CA LEU A 61 -6.27 16.78 -3.08
C LEU A 61 -7.14 16.69 -4.33
N GLN A 62 -7.00 17.67 -5.22
CA GLN A 62 -7.80 17.80 -6.46
C GLN A 62 -7.05 17.32 -7.71
N GLU A 63 -5.86 16.74 -7.55
CA GLU A 63 -5.08 16.21 -8.67
C GLU A 63 -5.78 14.97 -9.25
N HIS A 64 -6.15 15.04 -10.53
CA HIS A 64 -6.91 13.97 -11.20
C HIS A 64 -6.33 12.57 -10.98
N ARG A 65 -5.00 12.44 -11.06
CA ARG A 65 -4.30 11.16 -10.83
C ARG A 65 -4.57 10.59 -9.44
N ILE A 66 -4.62 11.43 -8.40
CA ILE A 66 -4.86 11.03 -7.01
C ILE A 66 -6.34 10.71 -6.80
N VAL A 67 -7.23 11.54 -7.34
CA VAL A 67 -8.68 11.32 -7.26
C VAL A 67 -9.07 9.99 -7.91
N ASP A 68 -8.58 9.71 -9.12
CA ASP A 68 -8.84 8.47 -9.85
C ASP A 68 -8.25 7.25 -9.13
N ALA A 69 -7.06 7.40 -8.54
CA ALA A 69 -6.42 6.33 -7.76
C ALA A 69 -7.22 5.99 -6.50
N ILE A 70 -7.69 7.01 -5.76
CA ILE A 70 -8.55 6.82 -4.58
C ILE A 70 -9.84 6.12 -5.00
N ALA A 71 -10.52 6.62 -6.04
CA ALA A 71 -11.76 6.02 -6.53
C ALA A 71 -11.56 4.53 -6.88
N TYR A 72 -10.51 4.21 -7.64
CA TYR A 72 -10.21 2.83 -8.02
C TYR A 72 -9.95 1.92 -6.82
N LEU A 73 -9.17 2.37 -5.83
CA LEU A 73 -8.87 1.56 -4.63
C LEU A 73 -10.11 1.31 -3.75
N LEU A 74 -11.09 2.21 -3.79
CA LEU A 74 -12.34 2.08 -3.06
C LEU A 74 -13.35 1.20 -3.80
N ASP A 75 -13.43 1.32 -5.12
CA ASP A 75 -14.33 0.53 -5.98
C ASP A 75 -13.84 -0.92 -6.15
N GLU A 76 -12.52 -1.11 -6.19
CA GLU A 76 -11.85 -2.41 -6.38
C GLU A 76 -10.92 -2.73 -5.20
N PRO A 77 -11.43 -2.85 -3.95
CA PRO A 77 -10.57 -3.00 -2.80
C PRO A 77 -9.73 -4.29 -2.85
N PRO A 78 -8.47 -4.25 -2.42
CA PRO A 78 -7.68 -5.46 -2.25
C PRO A 78 -8.25 -6.30 -1.11
N GLN A 79 -8.33 -7.62 -1.36
CA GLN A 79 -8.66 -8.61 -0.34
C GLN A 79 -7.63 -8.59 0.79
N VAL A 80 -7.89 -9.32 1.87
CA VAL A 80 -6.88 -9.54 2.92
C VAL A 80 -6.69 -11.01 3.16
N GLN A 81 -5.44 -11.42 3.37
CA GLN A 81 -5.15 -12.77 3.82
C GLN A 81 -5.41 -12.87 5.33
N LYS A 82 -6.33 -13.76 5.72
CA LYS A 82 -6.68 -14.04 7.12
C LYS A 82 -6.47 -15.53 7.40
N TYR A 83 -6.18 -15.85 8.65
CA TYR A 83 -6.09 -17.23 9.09
C TYR A 83 -7.46 -17.69 9.58
N VAL A 84 -8.13 -18.54 8.79
CA VAL A 84 -9.48 -19.04 9.05
C VAL A 84 -9.47 -20.55 8.86
N ASN A 85 -10.17 -21.30 9.72
CA ASN A 85 -10.23 -22.76 9.64
C ASN A 85 -8.85 -23.45 9.51
N SER A 86 -7.86 -22.94 10.25
CA SER A 86 -6.48 -23.46 10.25
C SER A 86 -5.73 -23.35 8.91
N ARG A 87 -6.12 -22.42 8.03
CA ARG A 87 -5.40 -22.11 6.79
C ARG A 87 -5.47 -20.62 6.43
N PRO A 88 -4.52 -20.09 5.64
CA PRO A 88 -4.64 -18.75 5.08
C PRO A 88 -5.71 -18.73 3.98
N GLU A 89 -6.64 -17.78 4.07
CA GLU A 89 -7.68 -17.52 3.07
C GLU A 89 -7.71 -16.03 2.72
N PHE A 90 -7.93 -15.71 1.44
CA PHE A 90 -8.19 -14.33 1.01
C PHE A 90 -9.67 -14.02 1.22
N MET A 91 -9.95 -12.92 1.90
CA MET A 91 -11.30 -12.47 2.23
C MET A 91 -11.54 -11.04 1.74
N GLU A 92 -12.75 -10.79 1.28
CA GLU A 92 -13.27 -9.45 1.11
C GLU A 92 -13.63 -8.90 2.48
N LEU A 93 -12.98 -7.80 2.86
CA LEU A 93 -13.29 -7.06 4.08
C LEU A 93 -13.31 -5.57 3.75
N ASP A 94 -14.24 -4.85 4.37
CA ASP A 94 -14.34 -3.41 4.24
C ASP A 94 -13.01 -2.71 4.55
N LEU A 95 -12.75 -1.61 3.83
CA LEU A 95 -11.61 -0.75 4.09
C LEU A 95 -11.84 0.03 5.39
N ASP A 96 -10.83 0.00 6.25
CA ASP A 96 -10.82 0.71 7.53
C ASP A 96 -10.27 2.13 7.36
N GLY A 97 -11.09 3.14 7.65
CA GLY A 97 -10.72 4.56 7.59
C GLY A 97 -11.94 5.49 7.70
N GLU A 98 -11.74 6.68 8.25
CA GLU A 98 -12.80 7.66 8.52
C GLU A 98 -13.25 8.41 7.25
N ASN A 99 -12.35 8.55 6.26
CA ASN A 99 -12.60 9.21 4.98
C ASN A 99 -12.00 8.41 3.81
N SER A 100 -12.19 8.91 2.58
CA SER A 100 -11.72 8.24 1.36
C SER A 100 -10.20 8.11 1.30
N GLY A 101 -9.44 9.12 1.73
CA GLY A 101 -7.98 9.08 1.77
C GLY A 101 -7.44 8.04 2.77
N ALA A 102 -8.03 7.97 3.97
CA ALA A 102 -7.67 6.95 4.96
C ALA A 102 -7.94 5.52 4.44
N LYS A 103 -9.08 5.33 3.77
CA LYS A 103 -9.42 4.04 3.13
C LYS A 103 -8.47 3.71 1.98
N ALA A 104 -8.06 4.70 1.19
CA ALA A 104 -7.10 4.52 0.12
C ALA A 104 -5.70 4.14 0.64
N ILE A 105 -5.22 4.77 1.74
CA ILE A 105 -3.98 4.36 2.42
C ILE A 105 -4.08 2.91 2.93
N GLU A 106 -5.20 2.53 3.54
CA GLU A 106 -5.42 1.14 3.99
C GLU A 106 -5.39 0.16 2.81
N ALA A 107 -6.02 0.52 1.68
CA ALA A 107 -5.99 -0.27 0.46
C ALA A 107 -4.56 -0.42 -0.07
N ALA A 108 -3.80 0.68 -0.18
CA ALA A 108 -2.41 0.64 -0.65
C ALA A 108 -1.52 -0.28 0.20
N LYS A 109 -1.66 -0.22 1.52
CA LYS A 109 -1.00 -1.15 2.46
C LYS A 109 -1.41 -2.61 2.20
N ARG A 110 -2.69 -2.88 1.96
CA ARG A 110 -3.17 -4.24 1.64
C ARG A 110 -2.62 -4.73 0.31
N VAL A 111 -2.57 -3.89 -0.74
CA VAL A 111 -1.91 -4.24 -2.02
C VAL A 111 -0.45 -4.64 -1.77
N ARG A 112 0.28 -3.86 -0.98
CA ARG A 112 1.66 -4.17 -0.60
C ARG A 112 1.78 -5.52 0.09
N ASN A 113 0.91 -5.80 1.05
CA ASN A 113 0.94 -7.08 1.76
C ASN A 113 0.57 -8.25 0.84
N ASN A 114 -0.38 -8.07 -0.08
CA ASN A 114 -0.87 -9.13 -0.95
C ASN A 114 0.08 -9.48 -2.09
N LEU A 115 0.85 -8.51 -2.61
CA LEU A 115 1.67 -8.70 -3.81
C LEU A 115 2.71 -9.81 -3.66
N PHE A 116 3.23 -10.04 -2.44
CA PHE A 116 4.37 -10.95 -2.21
C PHE A 116 4.01 -12.27 -1.52
N HIS A 117 2.78 -12.45 -1.04
CA HIS A 117 2.44 -13.61 -0.20
C HIS A 117 1.87 -14.82 -0.95
N GLY A 118 1.77 -14.76 -2.28
CA GLY A 118 1.35 -15.88 -3.12
C GLY A 118 -0.13 -16.25 -2.96
N GLY A 119 -0.80 -16.61 -4.05
CA GLY A 119 -2.24 -16.88 -4.09
C GLY A 119 -3.02 -16.08 -5.12
N LYS A 120 -2.32 -15.22 -5.88
CA LYS A 120 -2.83 -14.53 -7.07
C LYS A 120 -2.96 -15.52 -8.23
N HIS A 121 -3.92 -16.43 -8.12
CA HIS A 121 -4.31 -17.30 -9.21
C HIS A 121 -5.68 -16.86 -9.72
N THR A 122 -5.87 -16.93 -11.03
CA THR A 122 -7.21 -16.76 -11.63
C THR A 122 -8.20 -17.71 -10.95
N PRO A 123 -9.39 -17.23 -10.56
CA PRO A 123 -10.03 -16.00 -11.03
C PRO A 123 -9.79 -14.74 -10.16
N HIS A 124 -9.06 -14.82 -9.06
CA HIS A 124 -8.95 -13.73 -8.07
C HIS A 124 -8.04 -12.56 -8.50
N SER A 125 -7.22 -12.77 -9.52
CA SER A 125 -6.42 -11.75 -10.20
C SER A 125 -6.75 -11.74 -11.68
N PRO A 126 -7.86 -11.12 -12.11
CA PRO A 126 -8.11 -10.90 -13.52
C PRO A 126 -6.98 -10.05 -14.13
N PRO A 127 -6.71 -10.19 -15.46
CA PRO A 127 -5.68 -9.41 -16.13
C PRO A 127 -5.82 -7.91 -15.84
N GLU A 128 -4.69 -7.22 -15.69
CA GLU A 128 -4.57 -5.75 -15.48
C GLU A 128 -5.08 -5.22 -14.13
N ARG A 129 -5.96 -5.92 -13.41
CA ARG A 129 -6.47 -5.45 -12.11
C ARG A 129 -5.34 -5.19 -11.11
N ASP A 130 -4.41 -6.12 -11.01
CA ASP A 130 -3.27 -6.01 -10.11
C ASP A 130 -2.31 -4.89 -10.49
N THR A 131 -2.10 -4.65 -11.80
CA THR A 131 -1.33 -3.51 -12.31
C THR A 131 -1.95 -2.19 -11.87
N ARG A 132 -3.26 -2.02 -12.09
CA ARG A 132 -3.98 -0.81 -11.69
C ARG A 132 -3.99 -0.61 -10.18
N LEU A 133 -4.06 -1.69 -9.40
CA LEU A 133 -3.96 -1.63 -7.93
C LEU A 133 -2.59 -1.12 -7.49
N ILE A 134 -1.52 -1.59 -8.14
CA ILE A 134 -0.15 -1.12 -7.88
C ILE A 134 -0.03 0.36 -8.24
N GLU A 135 -0.44 0.76 -9.44
CA GLU A 135 -0.35 2.15 -9.90
C GLU A 135 -1.15 3.13 -9.03
N ALA A 136 -2.37 2.75 -8.65
CA ALA A 136 -3.18 3.54 -7.73
C ALA A 136 -2.54 3.64 -6.35
N SER A 137 -1.95 2.55 -5.86
CA SER A 137 -1.23 2.55 -4.59
C SER A 137 0.01 3.46 -4.64
N LEU A 138 0.77 3.45 -5.74
CA LEU A 138 1.91 4.36 -5.95
C LEU A 138 1.47 5.82 -5.86
N ALA A 139 0.38 6.18 -6.54
CA ALA A 139 -0.17 7.54 -6.51
C ALA A 139 -0.58 7.97 -5.08
N VAL A 140 -1.16 7.08 -4.29
CA VAL A 140 -1.50 7.37 -2.87
C VAL A 140 -0.26 7.57 -2.02
N ILE A 141 0.81 6.79 -2.23
CA ILE A 141 2.06 6.99 -1.47
C ILE A 141 2.76 8.29 -1.88
N GLU A 142 2.77 8.62 -3.17
CA GLU A 142 3.26 9.92 -3.65
C GLU A 142 2.46 11.07 -3.04
N ALA A 143 1.13 10.93 -2.90
CA ALA A 143 0.29 11.91 -2.23
C ALA A 143 0.69 12.10 -0.75
N CYS A 144 0.94 11.02 0.00
CA CYS A 144 1.46 11.10 1.37
C CYS A 144 2.75 11.92 1.45
N LEU A 145 3.70 11.67 0.53
CA LEU A 145 4.98 12.37 0.46
C LEU A 145 4.81 13.84 0.06
N SER A 146 3.80 14.18 -0.74
CA SER A 146 3.53 15.57 -1.12
C SER A 146 2.98 16.41 0.03
N VAL A 147 2.28 15.78 0.98
CA VAL A 147 1.58 16.45 2.09
C VAL A 147 2.46 16.61 3.33
N ASP A 148 3.32 15.63 3.67
CA ASP A 148 4.18 15.70 4.85
C ASP A 148 5.66 15.83 4.46
N GLU A 149 6.19 17.05 4.61
CA GLU A 149 7.57 17.41 4.23
C GLU A 149 8.63 16.63 5.02
N GLN A 150 8.37 16.32 6.30
CA GLN A 150 9.32 15.55 7.12
C GLN A 150 9.38 14.10 6.63
N LEU A 151 8.22 13.50 6.33
CA LEU A 151 8.13 12.17 5.75
C LEU A 151 8.84 12.10 4.39
N LYS A 152 8.64 13.11 3.55
CA LYS A 152 9.34 13.23 2.26
C LYS A 152 10.85 13.33 2.43
N THR A 153 11.32 14.15 3.37
CA THR A 153 12.74 14.34 3.66
C THR A 153 13.40 13.01 4.04
N GLU A 154 12.80 12.24 4.95
CA GLU A 154 13.31 10.92 5.37
C GLU A 154 13.21 9.86 4.26
N PHE A 155 12.24 10.00 3.35
CA PHE A 155 12.15 9.14 2.16
C PHE A 155 13.30 9.41 1.19
N GLU A 156 13.62 10.68 0.94
CA GLU A 156 14.63 11.12 -0.03
C GLU A 156 16.07 10.97 0.47
N HIS A 157 16.31 11.15 1.78
CA HIS A 157 17.65 11.00 2.40
C HIS A 157 18.26 9.60 2.31
N GLN A 158 17.48 8.58 1.94
CA GLN A 158 17.98 7.24 1.71
C GLN A 158 18.74 7.17 0.38
N VAL A 159 20.06 7.41 0.44
CA VAL A 159 20.99 7.03 -0.63
C VAL A 159 21.28 5.55 -0.47
N ILE A 160 20.70 4.72 -1.35
CA ILE A 160 21.05 3.29 -1.49
C ILE A 160 22.19 3.18 -2.49
#